data_AF-A0A2S8XBH9-F1
#
_entry.id   AF-A0A2S8XBH9-F1
#
_cell.length_a   1.000
_cell.length_b   1.000
_cell.length_c   1.000
_cell.angle_alpha   90.00
_cell.angle_beta   90.00
_cell.angle_gamma   90.00
#
_symmetry.space_group_name_H-M   'P 1'
#
loop_
_entity.id
_entity.type
_entity.pdbx_description
1 polymer ?
#
loop_
_entity_poly.entity_id
_entity_poly.type
_entity_poly.pdbx_seq_one_letter_code
_entity_poly.pdbx_strand_id
1 'polypeptide(L)'
;MQLGNRIIYNQDGYIVHQTGEVQGDLLPRAEITSLDFVDLDYGVIDFNKQRIVKIDPDTKQPILEDIESTLTPEEQRIKDLEDQLLLLADASTGGIL
;
A
#
# COMPACT_ATOMS: atom_id res chain seq x y z
N MET A 1 1.35 -17.91 14.44
CA MET A 1 0.04 -17.27 14.71
C MET A 1 -0.05 -16.06 13.81
N GLN A 2 -1.08 -15.98 12.98
CA GLN A 2 -1.35 -14.81 12.15
C GLN A 2 -2.25 -13.89 12.95
N LEU A 3 -1.81 -12.65 13.17
CA LEU A 3 -2.54 -11.66 13.95
C LEU A 3 -3.05 -10.61 12.97
N GLY A 4 -4.34 -10.31 13.05
CA GLY A 4 -4.94 -9.18 12.34
C GLY A 4 -4.38 -7.84 12.81
N ASN A 5 -4.90 -6.76 12.24
CA ASN A 5 -4.50 -5.40 12.58
C ASN A 5 -5.65 -4.63 13.22
N ARG A 6 -5.40 -3.95 14.34
CA ARG A 6 -6.37 -3.02 14.94
C ARG A 6 -5.98 -1.59 14.59
N ILE A 7 -6.88 -0.88 13.93
CA ILE A 7 -6.66 0.51 13.52
C ILE A 7 -7.55 1.41 14.36
N ILE A 8 -6.96 2.45 14.95
CA ILE A 8 -7.66 3.46 15.74
C ILE A 8 -7.73 4.76 14.92
N TYR A 9 -8.93 5.31 14.78
CA TYR A 9 -9.21 6.50 13.96
C TYR A 9 -10.10 7.50 14.70
N ASN A 10 -10.08 8.76 14.24
CA ASN A 10 -10.87 9.86 14.82
C ASN A 10 -12.27 9.97 14.18
N GLN A 11 -13.08 10.92 14.64
CA GLN A 11 -14.43 11.19 14.10
C GLN A 11 -14.49 11.39 12.57
N ASP A 12 -13.40 11.90 11.99
CA ASP A 12 -13.33 12.20 10.57
C ASP A 12 -12.82 10.99 9.78
N GLY A 13 -12.34 9.92 10.42
CA GLY A 13 -11.75 8.74 9.79
C GLY A 13 -10.22 8.73 9.71
N TYR A 14 -9.54 9.78 10.20
CA TYR A 14 -8.07 9.85 10.19
C TYR A 14 -7.48 8.92 11.24
N ILE A 15 -6.45 8.17 10.85
CA ILE A 15 -5.74 7.24 11.72
C ILE A 15 -4.98 8.05 12.78
N VAL A 16 -5.28 7.79 14.06
CA VAL A 16 -4.74 8.55 15.20
C VAL A 16 -3.41 8.00 15.67
N HIS A 17 -3.19 6.70 15.49
CA HIS A 17 -1.94 6.05 15.85
C HIS A 17 -1.46 5.20 14.68
N GLN A 18 -0.30 5.58 14.14
CA GLN A 18 0.43 4.81 13.14
C GLN A 18 1.84 4.61 13.66
N THR A 19 2.27 3.35 13.79
CA THR A 19 3.67 2.99 13.99
C THR A 19 4.38 3.06 12.65
N GLY A 20 5.01 4.20 12.35
CA GLY A 20 5.80 4.43 11.13
C GLY A 20 6.34 5.85 11.05
N GLU A 21 7.27 6.11 10.14
CA GLU A 21 7.77 7.45 9.82
C GLU A 21 6.89 8.06 8.72
N VAL A 22 6.21 9.18 9.01
CA VAL A 22 5.41 9.89 7.99
C VAL A 22 6.32 10.87 7.26
N GLN A 23 6.44 10.68 5.95
CA GLN A 23 7.09 11.64 5.06
C GLN A 23 5.99 12.48 4.38
N GLY A 24 5.93 13.77 4.68
CA GLY A 24 4.91 14.68 4.15
C GLY A 24 4.89 16.02 4.87
N ASP A 25 4.10 16.97 4.35
CA ASP A 25 3.91 18.27 4.97
C ASP A 25 3.18 18.14 6.31
N LEU A 26 3.64 18.87 7.32
CA LEU A 26 3.02 18.91 8.64
C LEU A 26 1.68 19.66 8.55
N LEU A 27 0.62 18.94 8.20
CA LEU A 27 -0.74 19.47 8.29
C LEU A 27 -1.13 19.67 9.77
N PRO A 28 -1.88 20.74 10.11
CA PRO A 28 -2.39 20.93 11.46
C PRO A 28 -3.20 19.71 11.90
N ARG A 29 -2.87 19.16 13.07
CA ARG A 29 -3.64 18.05 13.64
C ARG A 29 -5.03 18.56 14.01
N ALA A 30 -6.06 17.94 13.46
CA ALA A 30 -7.44 18.23 13.85
C ALA A 30 -7.66 17.87 15.32
N GLU A 31 -8.57 18.60 15.99
CA GLU A 31 -9.00 18.27 17.33
C GLU A 31 -9.70 16.90 17.33
N ILE A 32 -9.31 16.02 18.25
CA ILE A 32 -9.90 14.68 18.38
C ILE A 32 -11.05 14.79 19.38
N THR A 33 -12.28 14.59 18.90
CA THR A 33 -13.49 14.63 19.74
C THR A 33 -14.02 13.23 20.06
N SER A 34 -13.75 12.26 19.17
CA SER A 34 -14.06 10.85 19.42
C SER A 34 -13.00 9.93 18.78
N LEU A 35 -12.91 8.72 19.32
CA LEU A 35 -12.02 7.67 18.85
C LEU A 35 -12.83 6.40 18.62
N ASP A 36 -12.65 5.81 17.46
CA ASP A 36 -13.22 4.51 17.09
C ASP A 36 -12.12 3.56 16.62
N PHE A 37 -12.46 2.27 16.52
CA PHE A 37 -11.54 1.25 16.05
C PHE A 37 -12.18 0.31 15.04
N VAL A 38 -11.33 -0.27 14.19
CA VAL A 38 -11.68 -1.38 13.31
C VAL A 38 -10.62 -2.47 13.44
N ASP A 39 -11.09 -3.71 13.52
CA ASP A 39 -10.26 -4.90 13.47
C ASP A 39 -10.27 -5.46 12.05
N LEU A 40 -9.09 -5.60 11.46
CA LEU A 40 -8.89 -6.19 10.16
C LEU A 40 -8.26 -7.57 10.32
N ASP A 41 -8.80 -8.55 9.61
CA ASP A 41 -8.22 -9.90 9.59
C ASP A 41 -6.84 -9.89 8.90
N TYR A 42 -6.00 -10.85 9.27
CA TYR A 42 -4.69 -11.01 8.66
C TYR A 42 -4.81 -11.34 7.17
N GLY A 43 -4.03 -10.65 6.33
CA GLY A 43 -3.97 -10.88 4.90
C GLY A 43 -5.06 -10.19 4.06
N VAL A 44 -5.92 -9.37 4.68
CA VAL A 44 -6.93 -8.58 3.96
C VAL A 44 -6.30 -7.45 3.13
N ILE A 45 -5.14 -6.94 3.55
CA ILE A 45 -4.43 -5.85 2.89
C ILE A 45 -3.00 -6.28 2.59
N ASP A 46 -2.58 -6.11 1.34
CA ASP A 46 -1.19 -6.29 0.94
C ASP A 46 -0.42 -4.98 1.19
N PHE A 47 0.17 -4.86 2.38
CA PHE A 47 0.93 -3.68 2.79
C PHE A 47 2.20 -3.42 1.94
N ASN A 48 2.58 -4.32 1.03
CA ASN A 48 3.66 -4.06 0.06
C ASN A 48 3.17 -3.27 -1.16
N LYS A 49 1.88 -3.38 -1.48
CA LYS A 49 1.27 -2.75 -2.66
C LYS A 49 0.33 -1.62 -2.29
N GLN A 50 -0.21 -1.64 -1.08
CA GLN A 50 -1.28 -0.75 -0.67
C GLN A 50 -1.00 -0.19 0.72
N ARG A 51 -1.29 1.09 0.90
CA ARG A 51 -1.27 1.75 2.21
C ARG A 51 -2.69 2.16 2.60
N ILE A 52 -2.97 2.11 3.89
CA ILE A 52 -4.23 2.61 4.44
C ILE A 52 -4.06 4.10 4.67
N VAL A 53 -4.83 4.91 3.96
CA VAL A 53 -4.79 6.38 4.10
C VAL A 53 -5.74 6.83 5.20
N LYS A 54 -6.91 6.20 5.25
CA LYS A 54 -8.03 6.63 6.08
C LYS A 54 -8.98 5.47 6.34
N ILE A 55 -9.79 5.55 7.39
CA ILE A 55 -10.96 4.70 7.56
C ILE A 55 -12.20 5.53 7.22
N ASP A 56 -13.11 4.96 6.44
CA ASP A 56 -14.42 5.56 6.25
C ASP A 56 -15.24 5.38 7.55
N PRO A 57 -15.60 6.47 8.25
CA PRO A 57 -16.33 6.37 9.52
C PRO A 57 -17.76 5.82 9.35
N ASP A 58 -18.37 5.93 8.17
CA ASP A 58 -19.73 5.45 7.90
C ASP A 58 -19.75 3.95 7.62
N THR A 59 -18.85 3.48 6.74
CA THR A 59 -18.79 2.07 6.33
C THR A 59 -17.86 1.22 7.19
N LYS A 60 -17.01 1.86 8.01
CA LYS A 60 -15.92 1.25 8.77
C LYS A 60 -14.92 0.48 7.91
N GLN A 61 -14.82 0.83 6.62
CA GLN A 61 -13.89 0.20 5.69
C GLN A 61 -12.61 1.03 5.53
N PRO A 62 -11.43 0.38 5.39
CA PRO A 62 -10.20 1.08 5.10
C PRO A 62 -10.19 1.61 3.66
N ILE A 63 -9.88 2.90 3.51
CA ILE A 63 -9.59 3.52 2.23
C ILE A 63 -8.11 3.24 1.91
N LEU A 64 -7.91 2.43 0.88
CA LEU A 64 -6.61 1.99 0.40
C LEU A 64 -6.13 2.87 -0.73
N GLU A 65 -4.84 3.16 -0.73
CA GLU A 65 -4.14 3.80 -1.84
C GLU A 65 -3.02 2.88 -2.29
N ASP A 66 -2.90 2.67 -3.60
CA ASP A 66 -1.83 1.87 -4.15
C ASP A 66 -0.50 2.63 -3.98
N ILE A 67 0.49 1.94 -3.41
CA ILE A 67 1.85 2.41 -3.35
C ILE A 67 2.40 2.25 -4.77
N GLU A 68 2.56 3.35 -5.50
CA GLU A 68 3.30 3.33 -6.75
C GLU A 68 4.71 2.80 -6.47
N SER A 69 4.98 1.55 -6.85
CA SER A 69 6.34 1.02 -6.88
C SER A 69 7.05 1.71 -8.05
N THR A 70 7.57 2.92 -7.83
CA THR A 70 8.55 3.49 -8.74
C THR A 70 9.76 2.57 -8.71
N LEU A 71 9.94 1.76 -9.75
CA LEU A 71 11.11 0.91 -9.90
C LEU A 71 12.35 1.78 -9.70
N THR A 72 13.24 1.35 -8.80
CA THR A 72 14.52 2.00 -8.68
C THR A 72 15.26 1.94 -10.03
N PRO A 73 16.20 2.86 -10.31
CA PRO A 73 16.96 2.82 -11.57
C PRO A 73 17.65 1.47 -11.83
N GLU A 74 18.00 0.74 -10.77
CA GLU A 74 18.57 -0.61 -10.86
C GLU A 74 17.52 -1.66 -11.26
N GLU A 75 16.35 -1.65 -10.62
CA GLU A 75 15.24 -2.56 -10.96
C GLU A 75 14.71 -2.31 -12.37
N GLN A 76 14.64 -1.05 -12.80
CA GLN A 76 14.28 -0.70 -14.18
C GLN A 76 15.29 -1.30 -15.17
N ARG A 77 16.59 -1.23 -14.85
CA ARG A 77 17.65 -1.79 -15.69
C ARG A 77 17.62 -3.31 -15.74
N ILE A 78 17.26 -3.98 -14.65
CA ILE A 78 17.06 -5.42 -14.61
C ILE A 78 15.86 -5.80 -15.48
N LYS A 79 14.74 -5.09 -15.36
CA LYS A 79 13.55 -5.32 -16.18
C LYS A 79 13.85 -5.17 -17.68
N ASP A 80 14.59 -4.13 -18.07
CA ASP A 80 14.96 -3.91 -19.47
C ASP A 80 15.88 -5.02 -20.01
N LEU A 81 16.72 -5.62 -19.15
CA LEU A 81 17.56 -6.77 -19.50
C LEU A 81 16.73 -8.06 -19.63
N GLU A 82 15.76 -8.27 -18.75
CA GLU A 82 14.83 -9.41 -18.81
C GLU A 82 13.96 -9.35 -20.08
N ASP A 83 13.44 -8.18 -20.42
CA ASP A 83 12.64 -7.95 -21.62
C ASP A 83 13.47 -8.22 -22.90
N GLN A 84 14.76 -7.84 -22.91
CA GLN A 84 15.69 -8.16 -24.01
C GLN A 84 15.97 -9.65 -24.13
N LEU A 85 16.18 -10.34 -22.99
CA LEU A 85 16.40 -11.79 -22.97
C LEU A 85 15.16 -12.55 -23.46
N LEU A 86 13.96 -12.09 -23.08
CA LEU A 86 12.70 -12.66 -23.55
C LEU A 86 12.56 -12.50 -25.07
N LEU A 87 12.80 -11.31 -25.61
CA LEU A 87 12.75 -11.05 -27.05
C LEU A 87 13.76 -11.92 -27.83
N LEU A 88 14.97 -12.10 -27.29
CA LEU A 88 15.99 -12.98 -27.87
C LEU A 88 15.61 -14.45 -27.78
N ALA A 89 14.99 -14.87 -26.67
CA ALA A 89 14.47 -16.22 -26.50
C ALA A 89 13.35 -16.50 -27.51
N ASP A 90 12.41 -15.57 -27.70
CA ASP A 90 11.32 -15.69 -28.68
C ASP A 90 11.84 -15.71 -30.12
N ALA A 91 12.84 -14.88 -30.42
CA ALA A 91 13.49 -14.85 -31.73
C ALA A 91 14.30 -16.13 -32.03
N SER A 92 14.89 -16.76 -31.01
CA SER A 92 15.69 -17.98 -31.16
C SER A 92 14.86 -19.26 -31.12
N THR A 93 13.71 -19.26 -30.42
CA THR A 93 12.76 -20.39 -30.39
C THR A 93 11.72 -20.35 -31.49
N GLY A 94 11.68 -19.26 -32.28
CA GLY A 94 10.77 -19.14 -33.41
C GLY A 94 9.31 -19.03 -32.96
N GLY A 95 9.01 -18.00 -32.17
CA GLY A 95 7.67 -17.47 -31.86
C GLY A 95 6.53 -18.49 -31.84
N ILE A 96 6.18 -18.97 -30.64
CA ILE A 96 4.90 -19.66 -30.41
C ILE A 96 4.01 -18.73 -29.56
N LEU A 97 3.50 -17.67 -30.21
CA LEU A 97 2.31 -16.95 -29.78
C LEU A 97 1.33 -16.92 -30.94
#